data_AF-A0A2M7JX86-F1
#
_entry.id   AF-A0A2M7JX86-F1
#
_cell.length_a   1.000
_cell.length_b   1.000
_cell.length_c   1.000
_cell.angle_alpha   90.00
_cell.angle_beta   90.00
_cell.angle_gamma   90.00
#
_symmetry.space_group_name_H-M   'P 1'
#
loop_
_entity.id
_entity.type
_entity.pdbx_description
1 polymer ?
#
loop_
_entity_poly.entity_id
_entity_poly.type
_entity_poly.pdbx_seq_one_letter_code
_entity_poly.pdbx_strand_id
1 'polypeptide(L)' 'MHRWGMVIDLDKCSGCQACVVACHAENNIGIIGPEESAKGRTISWIELIPYIEGEYPHIKARLLPRPCM' A
#
# COMPACT_ATOMS: atom_id res chain seq x y z
N MET A 1 -16.38 3.64 -26.14
CA MET A 1 -15.12 3.83 -25.37
C MET A 1 -15.38 3.37 -23.95
N HIS A 2 -14.54 2.47 -23.41
CA HIS A 2 -14.71 1.97 -22.05
C HIS A 2 -14.05 2.92 -21.04
N ARG A 3 -14.58 2.96 -19.81
CA ARG A 3 -14.01 3.68 -18.67
C ARG A 3 -13.71 2.66 -17.58
N TRP A 4 -12.45 2.56 -17.19
CA TRP A 4 -12.01 1.64 -16.14
C TRP A 4 -12.01 2.33 -14.79
N GLY A 5 -12.37 1.58 -13.75
CA GLY A 5 -12.34 2.04 -12.37
C GLY A 5 -11.99 0.88 -11.45
N MET A 6 -11.34 1.19 -10.33
CA MET A 6 -10.97 0.25 -9.29
C MET A 6 -11.58 0.73 -7.97
N VAL A 7 -12.22 -0.17 -7.24
CA VAL A 7 -12.78 0.11 -5.91
C VAL A 7 -12.24 -0.94 -4.95
N ILE A 8 -11.77 -0.49 -3.78
CA ILE A 8 -11.17 -1.32 -2.76
C ILE A 8 -12.04 -1.27 -1.50
N ASP A 9 -12.53 -2.42 -1.06
CA ASP A 9 -13.27 -2.57 0.19
C ASP A 9 -12.28 -2.59 1.36
N LEU A 10 -12.24 -1.49 2.11
CA LEU A 10 -11.30 -1.31 3.22
C LEU A 10 -11.65 -2.15 4.44
N ASP A 11 -12.92 -2.57 4.61
CA ASP A 11 -13.34 -3.37 5.76
C ASP A 11 -12.85 -4.82 5.64
N LYS A 12 -12.52 -5.26 4.42
CA LYS A 12 -11.92 -6.58 4.13
C LYS A 12 -10.39 -6.55 4.08
N CYS A 13 -9.76 -5.38 4.15
CA CYS A 13 -8.32 -5.27 4.09
C CYS A 13 -7.69 -5.75 5.41
N SER A 14 -7.07 -6.94 5.39
CA SER A 14 -6.36 -7.51 6.54
C SER A 14 -4.92 -7.00 6.69
N GLY A 15 -4.41 -6.27 5.70
CA GLY A 15 -3.04 -5.78 5.70
C GLY A 15 -1.98 -6.80 5.29
N CYS A 16 -2.35 -7.89 4.61
CA CYS A 16 -1.44 -8.97 4.21
C CYS A 16 -0.31 -8.59 3.24
N GLN A 17 -0.31 -7.36 2.70
CA GLN A 17 0.66 -6.85 1.71
C GLN A 17 0.75 -7.63 0.38
N ALA A 18 -0.14 -8.59 0.12
CA ALA A 18 -0.14 -9.35 -1.13
C ALA A 18 -0.33 -8.47 -2.38
N CYS A 19 -1.10 -7.38 -2.27
CA CYS A 19 -1.29 -6.42 -3.37
C CYS A 19 0.02 -5.71 -3.77
N VAL A 20 0.89 -5.41 -2.81
CA VAL A 20 2.21 -4.80 -3.05
C VAL A 20 3.11 -5.80 -3.76
N VAL A 21 3.23 -7.02 -3.24
CA VAL A 21 4.06 -8.08 -3.84
C VAL A 21 3.58 -8.43 -5.25
N ALA A 22 2.27 -8.56 -5.46
CA ALA A 22 1.69 -8.84 -6.77
C ALA A 22 2.00 -7.72 -7.77
N CYS A 23 1.89 -6.45 -7.35
CA CYS A 23 2.21 -5.32 -8.23
C CYS A 23 3.69 -5.31 -8.63
N HIS A 24 4.60 -5.59 -7.69
CA HIS A 24 6.03 -5.74 -7.97
C HIS A 24 6.31 -6.86 -8.97
N ALA A 25 5.70 -8.04 -8.78
CA ALA A 25 5.89 -9.21 -9.62
C ALA A 25 5.35 -8.99 -11.04
N GLU A 26 4.15 -8.42 -11.16
CA GLU A 26 3.49 -8.23 -12.46
C GLU A 26 4.12 -7.09 -13.26
N ASN A 27 4.58 -6.02 -12.60
CA ASN A 27 5.05 -4.81 -13.26
C ASN A 27 6.58 -4.66 -13.27
N ASN A 28 7.31 -5.70 -12.87
CA ASN A 28 8.78 -5.72 -12.85
C ASN A 28 9.40 -4.55 -12.06
N ILE A 29 8.79 -4.18 -10.94
CA ILE A 29 9.28 -3.08 -10.10
C ILE A 29 10.56 -3.56 -9.39
N GLY A 30 11.66 -2.84 -9.61
CA GLY A 30 12.96 -3.17 -9.02
C GLY A 30 12.94 -3.19 -7.49
N ILE A 31 13.77 -4.06 -6.90
CA ILE A 31 14.02 -4.08 -5.46
C ILE A 31 15.17 -3.13 -5.15
N ILE A 32 14.93 -2.20 -4.22
CA ILE A 32 15.89 -1.16 -3.85
C ILE A 32 16.67 -1.67 -2.64
N GLY A 33 17.99 -1.50 -2.66
CA GLY A 33 18.84 -1.88 -1.53
C GLY A 33 18.45 -1.17 -0.23
N PRO A 34 18.85 -1.71 0.94
CA PRO A 34 18.45 -1.18 2.24
C PRO A 34 18.91 0.27 2.47
N GLU A 35 20.08 0.67 1.96
CA GLU A 35 20.60 2.03 2.11
C GLU A 35 19.72 3.07 1.40
N GLU A 36 19.36 2.82 0.15
CA GLU A 36 18.51 3.73 -0.63
C GLU A 36 17.05 3.69 -0.14
N SER A 37 16.57 2.53 0.31
CA SER A 37 15.25 2.39 0.92
C SER A 37 15.13 3.23 2.20
N ALA A 38 16.18 3.27 3.04
CA ALA A 38 16.22 4.10 4.23
C ALA A 38 16.18 5.60 3.92
N LYS A 39 16.60 6.02 2.72
CA LYS A 39 16.48 7.40 2.22
C LYS A 39 15.09 7.69 1.64
N GLY A 40 14.13 6.77 1.76
CA GLY A 40 12.78 6.90 1.21
C GLY A 40 12.71 6.74 -0.31
N ARG A 41 13.68 6.06 -0.91
CA ARG A 41 13.76 5.87 -2.38
C ARG A 41 13.25 4.51 -2.85
N THR A 42 12.48 3.82 -2.01
CA THR A 42 11.81 2.57 -2.41
C THR A 42 10.80 2.87 -3.50
N ILE A 43 10.85 2.10 -4.58
CA ILE A 43 9.85 2.19 -5.65
C ILE A 43 8.73 1.21 -5.31
N SER A 44 7.53 1.73 -5.06
CA SER A 44 6.30 0.95 -4.99
C SER A 44 5.17 1.73 -5.67
N TRP A 45 4.37 1.05 -6.50
CA TRP A 45 3.24 1.69 -7.20
C TRP A 45 1.92 1.60 -6.41
N ILE A 46 1.86 0.68 -5.46
CA ILE A 46 0.78 0.58 -4.48
C ILE A 46 1.39 0.42 -3.09
N GLU A 47 0.97 1.27 -2.16
CA GLU A 47 1.46 1.24 -0.79
C GLU A 47 0.33 0.95 0.17
N LEU A 48 0.63 0.25 1.26
CA LEU A 48 -0.31 0.03 2.35
C LEU A 48 0.00 1.01 3.47
N ILE A 49 -0.81 2.05 3.61
CA ILE A 49 -0.55 3.15 4.52
C ILE A 49 -1.38 2.96 5.80
N PRO A 50 -0.75 2.94 6.99
CA PRO A 50 -1.48 2.96 8.23
C PRO A 50 -2.05 4.36 8.49
N TYR A 51 -3.35 4.42 8.73
CA TYR A 51 -4.05 5.59 9.25
C TYR A 51 -4.46 5.30 10.68
N ILE A 52 -3.86 6.01 11.63
CA ILE A 52 -4.09 5.80 13.07
C ILE A 52 -5.09 6.86 13.54
N GLU A 53 -6.18 6.40 14.12
CA GLU A 53 -7.24 7.23 14.68
C GLU A 53 -7.39 6.96 16.17
N GLY A 54 -7.75 8.00 16.93
CA GLY A 54 -8.01 7.91 18.37
C GLY A 54 -6.82 8.26 19.25
N GLU A 55 -7.06 8.22 20.56
CA GLU A 55 -6.06 8.51 21.60
C GLU A 55 -5.85 7.26 22.45
N TYR A 56 -4.65 7.11 22.99
CA TYR A 56 -4.35 6.01 23.91
C TYR A 56 -5.32 6.02 25.12
N PRO A 57 -5.93 4.89 25.50
CA PRO A 57 -5.68 3.51 25.06
C PRO A 57 -6.56 3.03 23.88
N HIS A 58 -7.44 3.88 23.34
CA HIS A 58 -8.42 3.54 22.31
C HIS A 58 -7.95 3.92 20.91
N ILE A 59 -6.80 3.37 20.50
CA ILE A 59 -6.29 3.56 19.14
C ILE A 59 -6.93 2.56 18.17
N LYS A 60 -7.20 3.02 16.95
CA LYS A 60 -7.60 2.17 15.82
C LYS A 60 -6.66 2.43 14.65
N ALA A 61 -6.06 1.36 14.14
CA ALA A 61 -5.28 1.43 12.91
C ALA A 61 -6.14 0.94 11.74
N ARG A 62 -6.31 1.80 10.72
CA ARG A 62 -6.90 1.45 9.43
C ARG A 62 -5.79 1.35 8.41
N LEU A 63 -5.90 0.41 7.48
CA LEU A 63 -4.89 0.20 6.44
C LEU A 63 -5.48 0.62 5.10
N LEU A 64 -4.82 1.56 4.44
CA LEU A 64 -5.27 2.14 3.18
C LEU A 64 -4.33 1.67 2.05
N PRO A 65 -4.76 0.74 1.18
CA PRO A 65 -4.04 0.43 -0.05
C PRO A 65 -4.20 1.61 -1.01
N ARG A 66 -3.10 2.29 -1.31
CA ARG A 66 -3.07 3.49 -2.16
C ARG A 66 -2.28 3.21 -3.44
N PRO A 67 -2.96 2.84 -4.55
CA PRO A 67 -2.35 2.89 -5.88
C PRO A 67 -2.29 4.34 -6.41
N CYS A 68 -1.74 4.52 -7.61
CA CYS A 68 -1.89 5.77 -8.37
C CYS A 68 -3.38 6.03 -8.68
N MET A 69 -3.86 7.25 -8.44
CA MET A 69 -5.24 7.70 -8.70
C MET A 69 -5.28 8.91 -9.62
#